data_AF-A0A947CN85-F1
#
_entry.id   AF-A0A947CN85-F1
#
_cell.length_a   1.000
_cell.length_b   1.000
_cell.length_c   1.000
_cell.angle_alpha   90.00
_cell.angle_beta   90.00
_cell.angle_gamma   90.00
#
_symmetry.space_group_name_H-M   'P 1'
#
loop_
_entity.id
_entity.type
_entity.pdbx_description
1 polymer ?
#
loop_
_entity_poly.entity_id
_entity_poly.type
_entity_poly.pdbx_seq_one_letter_code
_entity_poly.pdbx_strand_id
1 'polypeptide(L)'
;AHMRSEDPDEYIRRSREAMVRHVEAMVGFMDGGAEVFDYGNSLRAEAQLGGYDRAMDYPGFVPAYVRPLFCEGKGPFRWVALSGDPADIAVTDEIICELFPEDEALMRWIRMAGERVAFQGLPARICWLGYGERAAAGRAFNELVASGRVKAPIVIGRDHLDCGSVASPNRETEAMKDGTDAVSDWPLLNFAVNAVSGASWVSFHHGGGVGIGFSQHAGQVIVADGTPEAAKRLARVLRNDPLMGILRHADAGYDEALACADEQDVRIPMRESP
;
A
#
# COMPACT_ATOMS: atom_id res chain seq x y z
N ALA A 1 -13.18 -15.64 25.55
CA ALA A 1 -12.16 -14.96 26.37
C ALA A 1 -11.48 -15.93 27.33
N HIS A 2 -12.23 -16.63 28.19
CA HIS A 2 -11.68 -17.57 29.19
C HIS A 2 -10.77 -18.67 28.63
N MET A 3 -11.24 -19.43 27.62
CA MET A 3 -10.42 -20.48 26.97
C MET A 3 -9.11 -19.95 26.39
N ARG A 4 -9.11 -18.72 25.84
CA ARG A 4 -7.90 -18.11 25.28
C ARG A 4 -6.81 -17.88 26.35
N SER A 5 -7.21 -17.63 27.60
CA SER A 5 -6.25 -17.45 28.70
C SER A 5 -5.86 -18.76 29.38
N GLU A 6 -6.79 -19.71 29.48
CA GLU A 6 -6.57 -20.94 30.26
C GLU A 6 -5.98 -22.08 29.45
N ASP A 7 -6.34 -22.18 28.17
CA ASP A 7 -5.88 -23.22 27.25
C ASP A 7 -5.73 -22.64 25.82
N PRO A 8 -4.66 -21.85 25.58
CA PRO A 8 -4.44 -21.18 24.31
C PRO A 8 -4.26 -22.15 23.14
N ASP A 9 -3.68 -23.33 23.38
CA ASP A 9 -3.44 -24.34 22.34
C ASP A 9 -4.76 -24.94 21.86
N GLU A 10 -5.66 -25.30 22.78
CA GLU A 10 -7.00 -25.76 22.43
C GLU A 10 -7.83 -24.66 21.75
N TYR A 11 -7.68 -23.41 22.20
CA TYR A 11 -8.31 -22.27 21.53
C TYR A 11 -7.85 -22.14 20.08
N ILE A 12 -6.55 -22.27 19.81
CA ILE A 12 -5.99 -22.21 18.45
C ILE A 12 -6.51 -23.39 17.61
N ARG A 13 -6.48 -24.61 18.16
CA ARG A 13 -6.97 -25.81 17.48
C ARG A 13 -8.43 -25.66 17.03
N ARG A 14 -9.31 -25.24 17.95
CA ARG A 14 -10.74 -25.01 17.63
C ARG A 14 -10.96 -23.85 16.67
N SER A 15 -10.12 -22.81 16.76
CA SER A 15 -10.19 -21.68 15.83
C SER A 15 -9.87 -22.13 14.42
N ARG A 16 -8.83 -22.97 14.23
CA ARG A 16 -8.51 -23.56 12.93
C ARG A 16 -9.61 -24.46 12.39
N GLU A 17 -10.22 -25.30 13.21
CA GLU A 17 -11.38 -26.10 12.79
C GLU A 17 -12.54 -25.24 12.29
N ALA A 18 -12.79 -24.10 12.94
CA ALA A 18 -13.81 -23.15 12.49
C ALA A 18 -13.41 -22.46 11.18
N MET A 19 -12.14 -22.10 11.02
CA MET A 19 -11.60 -21.52 9.78
C MET A 19 -11.67 -22.52 8.61
N VAL A 20 -11.38 -23.80 8.84
CA VAL A 20 -11.54 -24.86 7.83
C VAL A 20 -12.96 -24.89 7.29
N ARG A 21 -13.98 -24.96 8.18
CA ARG A 21 -15.39 -24.94 7.74
C ARG A 21 -15.79 -23.66 7.02
N HIS A 22 -15.21 -22.52 7.42
CA HIS A 22 -15.44 -21.24 6.76
C HIS A 22 -14.87 -21.24 5.34
N VAL A 23 -13.62 -21.68 5.16
CA VAL A 23 -12.95 -21.76 3.87
C VAL A 23 -13.61 -22.81 2.96
N GLU A 24 -14.03 -23.95 3.50
CA GLU A 24 -14.81 -24.95 2.77
C GLU A 24 -16.11 -24.35 2.20
N ALA A 25 -16.82 -23.52 2.96
CA ALA A 25 -18.00 -22.82 2.46
C ALA A 25 -17.66 -21.80 1.37
N MET A 26 -16.56 -21.05 1.51
CA MET A 26 -16.08 -20.12 0.48
C MET A 26 -15.75 -20.86 -0.83
N VAL A 27 -15.05 -21.99 -0.74
CA VAL A 27 -14.76 -22.86 -1.89
C VAL A 27 -16.05 -23.43 -2.49
N GLY A 28 -17.03 -23.82 -1.66
CA GLY A 28 -18.34 -24.24 -2.15
C GLY A 28 -19.09 -23.15 -2.94
N PHE A 29 -18.99 -21.87 -2.55
CA PHE A 29 -19.51 -20.77 -3.35
C PHE A 29 -18.75 -20.60 -4.67
N MET A 30 -17.42 -20.74 -4.65
CA MET A 30 -16.59 -20.71 -5.85
C MET A 30 -16.97 -21.84 -6.83
N ASP A 31 -17.16 -23.07 -6.33
CA ASP A 31 -17.63 -24.21 -7.13
C ASP A 31 -19.02 -23.95 -7.73
N GLY A 32 -19.85 -23.14 -7.05
CA GLY A 32 -21.13 -22.66 -7.53
C GLY A 32 -21.06 -21.51 -8.56
N GLY A 33 -19.85 -21.03 -8.90
CA GLY A 33 -19.60 -19.98 -9.87
C GLY A 33 -19.50 -18.56 -9.29
N ALA A 34 -19.47 -18.41 -7.96
CA ALA A 34 -19.22 -17.11 -7.35
C ALA A 34 -17.73 -16.72 -7.48
N GLU A 35 -17.46 -15.43 -7.64
CA GLU A 35 -16.10 -14.91 -7.55
C GLU A 35 -15.68 -14.82 -6.08
N VAL A 36 -14.58 -15.50 -5.73
CA VAL A 36 -14.08 -15.63 -4.36
C VAL A 36 -12.60 -15.28 -4.34
N PHE A 37 -12.19 -14.49 -3.36
CA PHE A 37 -10.80 -14.10 -3.17
C PHE A 37 -10.47 -13.94 -1.69
N ASP A 38 -9.20 -14.10 -1.32
CA ASP A 38 -8.69 -13.82 0.01
C ASP A 38 -8.32 -12.34 0.15
N TYR A 39 -8.80 -11.72 1.23
CA TYR A 39 -8.57 -10.30 1.49
C TYR A 39 -7.47 -10.04 2.53
N GLY A 40 -6.44 -10.88 2.55
CA GLY A 40 -5.17 -10.56 3.18
C GLY A 40 -5.13 -10.69 4.70
N ASN A 41 -5.84 -11.67 5.24
CA ASN A 41 -5.92 -11.97 6.68
C ASN A 41 -5.36 -13.37 7.05
N SER A 42 -4.72 -14.07 6.12
CA SER A 42 -4.19 -15.43 6.26
C SER A 42 -5.22 -16.53 6.54
N LEU A 43 -6.51 -16.29 6.27
CA LEU A 43 -7.56 -17.30 6.50
C LEU A 43 -7.28 -18.61 5.73
N ARG A 44 -6.84 -18.51 4.47
CA ARG A 44 -6.45 -19.68 3.67
C ARG A 44 -5.32 -20.48 4.30
N ALA A 45 -4.26 -19.79 4.76
CA ALA A 45 -3.12 -20.44 5.40
C ALA A 45 -3.51 -21.16 6.71
N GLU A 46 -4.35 -20.53 7.54
CA GLU A 46 -4.82 -21.16 8.78
C GLU A 46 -5.76 -22.35 8.52
N ALA A 47 -6.58 -22.30 7.45
CA ALA A 47 -7.39 -23.45 7.04
C ALA A 47 -6.52 -24.60 6.48
N GLN A 48 -5.46 -24.29 5.74
CA GLN A 48 -4.49 -25.29 5.28
C GLN A 48 -3.79 -25.97 6.47
N LEU A 49 -3.36 -25.19 7.47
CA LEU A 49 -2.80 -25.72 8.73
C LEU A 49 -3.83 -26.52 9.54
N GLY A 50 -5.12 -26.21 9.38
CA GLY A 50 -6.23 -26.99 9.92
C GLY A 50 -6.55 -28.28 9.15
N GLY A 51 -5.86 -28.54 8.03
CA GLY A 51 -5.98 -29.77 7.24
C GLY A 51 -6.96 -29.70 6.07
N TYR A 52 -7.29 -28.51 5.56
CA TYR A 52 -8.13 -28.37 4.36
C TYR A 52 -7.27 -28.19 3.10
N ASP A 53 -7.25 -29.22 2.25
CA ASP A 53 -6.36 -29.27 1.07
C ASP A 53 -6.69 -28.21 0.00
N ARG A 54 -7.97 -27.84 -0.13
CA ARG A 54 -8.46 -26.86 -1.11
C ARG A 54 -8.39 -25.41 -0.62
N ALA A 55 -7.68 -25.15 0.48
CA ALA A 55 -7.65 -23.83 1.08
C ALA A 55 -7.05 -22.74 0.18
N MET A 56 -6.20 -23.12 -0.78
CA MET A 56 -5.54 -22.19 -1.71
C MET A 56 -6.20 -22.15 -3.10
N ASP A 57 -7.37 -22.77 -3.27
CA ASP A 57 -8.06 -22.87 -4.58
C ASP A 57 -8.57 -21.52 -5.11
N TYR A 58 -8.70 -20.51 -4.25
CA TYR A 58 -9.06 -19.14 -4.63
C TYR A 58 -7.90 -18.16 -4.35
N PRO A 59 -7.70 -17.15 -5.21
CA PRO A 59 -6.52 -16.29 -5.17
C PRO A 59 -6.60 -15.23 -4.07
N GLY A 60 -5.46 -14.65 -3.69
CA GLY A 60 -5.42 -13.38 -2.98
C GLY A 60 -5.87 -12.21 -3.86
N PHE A 61 -6.42 -11.17 -3.24
CA PHE A 61 -6.91 -9.99 -3.95
C PHE A 61 -5.80 -9.23 -4.71
N VAL A 62 -4.53 -9.34 -4.27
CA VAL A 62 -3.43 -8.63 -4.92
C VAL A 62 -3.08 -9.22 -6.28
N PRO A 63 -2.74 -10.52 -6.40
CA PRO A 63 -2.55 -11.13 -7.72
C PRO A 63 -3.78 -11.03 -8.61
N ALA A 64 -5.00 -11.07 -8.04
CA ALA A 64 -6.23 -11.03 -8.80
C ALA A 64 -6.59 -9.63 -9.35
N TYR A 65 -6.37 -8.56 -8.58
CA TYR A 65 -6.92 -7.23 -8.91
C TYR A 65 -5.97 -6.05 -8.75
N VAL A 66 -5.05 -6.10 -7.77
CA VAL A 66 -4.31 -4.88 -7.35
C VAL A 66 -2.92 -4.79 -7.98
N ARG A 67 -2.31 -5.91 -8.35
CA ARG A 67 -0.93 -5.92 -8.87
C ARG A 67 -0.68 -4.99 -10.07
N PRO A 68 -1.60 -4.84 -11.05
CA PRO A 68 -1.42 -3.87 -12.11
C PRO A 68 -1.22 -2.43 -11.59
N LEU A 69 -1.96 -2.05 -10.54
CA LEU A 69 -1.78 -0.74 -9.88
C LEU A 69 -0.39 -0.60 -9.25
N PHE A 70 0.13 -1.67 -8.63
CA PHE A 70 1.48 -1.66 -8.08
C PHE A 70 2.57 -1.52 -9.15
N CYS A 71 2.34 -2.03 -10.35
CA CYS A 71 3.24 -1.87 -11.49
C CYS A 71 3.34 -0.41 -11.96
N GLU A 72 2.32 0.41 -11.72
CA GLU A 72 2.31 1.86 -11.95
C GLU A 72 2.80 2.66 -10.72
N GLY A 73 3.26 1.98 -9.67
CA GLY A 73 3.67 2.60 -8.40
C GLY A 73 2.49 3.17 -7.59
N LYS A 74 1.24 2.83 -7.95
CA LYS A 74 0.05 3.20 -7.18
C LYS A 74 -0.03 2.38 -5.89
N GLY A 75 -0.70 2.95 -4.91
CA GLY A 75 -0.90 2.34 -3.61
C GLY A 75 -1.57 3.30 -2.64
N PRO A 76 -1.76 2.92 -1.37
CA PRO A 76 -2.60 3.63 -0.41
C PRO A 76 -1.96 4.90 0.16
N PHE A 77 -1.55 5.82 -0.73
CA PHE A 77 -1.06 7.15 -0.45
C PHE A 77 -2.13 7.96 0.30
N ARG A 78 -1.72 8.61 1.39
CA ARG A 78 -2.62 9.34 2.28
C ARG A 78 -1.96 10.56 2.87
N TRP A 79 -2.78 11.49 3.32
CA TRP A 79 -2.32 12.64 4.08
C TRP A 79 -3.27 13.01 5.21
N VAL A 80 -2.74 13.77 6.17
CA VAL A 80 -3.42 14.18 7.40
C VAL A 80 -3.16 15.66 7.65
N ALA A 81 -4.22 16.43 7.88
CA ALA A 81 -4.12 17.83 8.24
C ALA A 81 -3.85 18.00 9.74
N LEU A 82 -2.66 18.51 10.12
CA LEU A 82 -2.30 18.67 11.54
C LEU A 82 -3.05 19.79 12.26
N SER A 83 -3.76 20.64 11.50
CA SER A 83 -4.63 21.67 12.06
C SER A 83 -5.83 21.09 12.81
N GLY A 84 -6.23 19.86 12.48
CA GLY A 84 -7.50 19.28 12.91
C GLY A 84 -8.71 19.84 12.16
N ASP A 85 -8.52 20.72 11.17
CA ASP A 85 -9.61 21.38 10.46
C ASP A 85 -9.98 20.63 9.16
N PRO A 86 -11.23 20.17 9.01
CA PRO A 86 -11.71 19.53 7.79
C PRO A 86 -11.56 20.38 6.52
N ALA A 87 -11.55 21.72 6.65
CA ALA A 87 -11.37 22.62 5.52
C ALA A 87 -10.02 22.45 4.85
N ASP A 88 -8.97 22.06 5.59
CA ASP A 88 -7.66 21.80 4.99
C ASP A 88 -7.72 20.57 4.06
N ILE A 89 -8.51 19.55 4.41
CA ILE A 89 -8.73 18.39 3.52
C ILE A 89 -9.52 18.79 2.28
N ALA A 90 -10.54 19.64 2.43
CA ALA A 90 -11.29 20.15 1.27
C ALA A 90 -10.39 20.90 0.28
N VAL A 91 -9.48 21.74 0.77
CA VAL A 91 -8.49 22.43 -0.08
C VAL A 91 -7.55 21.45 -0.77
N THR A 92 -7.09 20.40 -0.07
CA THR A 92 -6.25 19.38 -0.70
C THR A 92 -7.01 18.54 -1.73
N ASP A 93 -8.29 18.25 -1.50
CA ASP A 93 -9.16 17.51 -2.43
C ASP A 93 -9.33 18.30 -3.74
N GLU A 94 -9.51 19.62 -3.66
CA GLU A 94 -9.55 20.53 -4.81
C GLU A 94 -8.23 20.51 -5.59
N ILE A 95 -7.09 20.68 -4.90
CA ILE A 95 -5.76 20.65 -5.53
C ILE A 95 -5.48 19.31 -6.22
N ILE A 96 -5.88 18.18 -5.64
CA ILE A 96 -5.71 16.88 -6.28
C ILE A 96 -6.50 16.80 -7.59
N CYS A 97 -7.73 17.31 -7.63
CA CYS A 97 -8.52 17.36 -8.87
C CYS A 97 -7.91 18.31 -9.91
N GLU A 98 -7.33 19.43 -9.49
CA GLU A 98 -6.63 20.38 -10.37
C GLU A 98 -5.34 19.79 -10.97
N LEU A 99 -4.59 19.00 -10.20
CA LEU A 99 -3.34 18.37 -10.64
C LEU A 99 -3.58 17.25 -11.65
N PHE A 100 -4.68 16.51 -11.52
CA PHE A 100 -4.98 15.32 -12.32
C PHE A 100 -6.35 15.42 -12.99
N PRO A 101 -6.61 16.45 -13.82
CA PRO A 101 -7.94 16.73 -14.36
C PRO A 101 -8.41 15.69 -15.37
N GLU A 102 -7.49 14.90 -15.95
CA GLU A 102 -7.79 13.85 -16.92
C GLU A 102 -8.15 12.51 -16.23
N ASP A 103 -7.87 12.35 -14.92
CA ASP A 103 -8.20 11.12 -14.19
C ASP A 103 -9.62 11.19 -13.60
N GLU A 104 -10.60 10.83 -14.42
CA GLU A 104 -12.00 10.79 -14.01
C GLU A 104 -12.26 9.84 -12.84
N ALA A 105 -11.52 8.73 -12.73
CA ALA A 105 -11.72 7.75 -11.67
C ALA A 105 -11.28 8.33 -10.32
N LEU A 106 -10.13 9.00 -10.30
CA LEU A 106 -9.62 9.74 -9.14
C LEU A 106 -10.56 10.87 -8.74
N MET A 107 -11.06 11.66 -9.69
CA MET A 107 -12.02 12.74 -9.37
C MET A 107 -13.32 12.20 -8.79
N ARG A 108 -13.84 11.09 -9.32
CA ARG A 108 -15.01 10.39 -8.75
C ARG A 108 -14.71 9.90 -7.33
N TRP A 109 -13.53 9.32 -7.11
CA TRP A 109 -13.10 8.86 -5.78
C TRP A 109 -13.07 10.01 -4.77
N ILE A 110 -12.41 11.12 -5.07
CA ILE A 110 -12.31 12.29 -4.17
C ILE A 110 -13.70 12.83 -3.82
N ARG A 111 -14.59 12.96 -4.81
CA ARG A 111 -15.97 13.42 -4.57
C ARG A 111 -16.73 12.49 -3.63
N MET A 112 -16.73 11.18 -3.92
CA MET A 112 -17.39 10.20 -3.06
C MET A 112 -16.79 10.21 -1.65
N ALA A 113 -15.47 10.33 -1.53
CA ALA A 113 -14.80 10.36 -0.24
C ALA A 113 -15.16 11.63 0.56
N GLY A 114 -15.38 12.77 -0.09
CA GLY A 114 -15.91 13.99 0.55
C GLY A 114 -17.37 13.86 1.00
N GLU A 115 -18.20 13.13 0.26
CA GLU A 115 -19.63 12.96 0.56
C GLU A 115 -19.92 11.84 1.57
N ARG A 116 -19.11 10.77 1.57
CA ARG A 116 -19.44 9.50 2.23
C ARG A 116 -18.53 9.14 3.40
N VAL A 117 -17.34 9.73 3.51
CA VAL A 117 -16.36 9.36 4.56
C VAL A 117 -16.36 10.40 5.67
N ALA A 118 -16.84 10.02 6.84
CA ALA A 118 -16.69 10.83 8.04
C ALA A 118 -15.26 10.74 8.59
N PHE A 119 -14.70 11.87 9.00
CA PHE A 119 -13.37 11.90 9.59
C PHE A 119 -13.32 11.25 10.98
N GLN A 120 -12.17 10.67 11.32
CA GLN A 120 -11.89 10.05 12.61
C GLN A 120 -10.58 10.61 13.17
N GLY A 121 -10.63 11.36 14.27
CA GLY A 121 -9.45 12.06 14.80
C GLY A 121 -9.07 13.25 13.92
N LEU A 122 -7.78 13.38 13.57
CA LEU A 122 -7.35 14.40 12.62
C LEU A 122 -7.94 14.13 11.23
N PRO A 123 -8.50 15.14 10.54
CA PRO A 123 -8.97 14.99 9.17
C PRO A 123 -7.86 14.45 8.25
N ALA A 124 -8.20 13.41 7.51
CA ALA A 124 -7.27 12.67 6.68
C ALA A 124 -7.96 12.20 5.40
N ARG A 125 -7.17 12.06 4.33
CA ARG A 125 -7.65 11.54 3.04
C ARG A 125 -6.72 10.44 2.55
N ILE A 126 -7.32 9.41 1.97
CA ILE A 126 -6.66 8.37 1.21
C ILE A 126 -6.98 8.62 -0.27
N CYS A 127 -5.96 8.56 -1.13
CA CYS A 127 -6.11 8.65 -2.58
C CYS A 127 -4.96 7.88 -3.22
N TRP A 128 -5.26 6.90 -4.06
CA TRP A 128 -4.21 6.07 -4.66
C TRP A 128 -3.52 6.84 -5.78
N LEU A 129 -2.27 7.24 -5.53
CA LEU A 129 -1.42 7.95 -6.49
C LEU A 129 -0.19 7.12 -6.84
N GLY A 130 0.21 7.17 -8.10
CA GLY A 130 1.30 6.41 -8.71
C GLY A 130 2.66 7.08 -8.66
N TYR A 131 3.61 6.51 -9.40
CA TYR A 131 4.92 7.13 -9.61
C TYR A 131 4.77 8.50 -10.28
N GLY A 132 5.54 9.50 -9.83
CA GLY A 132 5.42 10.89 -10.29
C GLY A 132 4.27 11.66 -9.63
N GLU A 133 3.05 11.12 -9.62
CA GLU A 133 1.85 11.74 -9.04
C GLU A 133 2.02 12.07 -7.56
N ARG A 134 2.59 11.14 -6.78
CA ARG A 134 2.87 11.36 -5.34
C ARG A 134 3.78 12.58 -5.10
N ALA A 135 4.80 12.75 -5.92
CA ALA A 135 5.74 13.87 -5.80
C ALA A 135 5.08 15.20 -6.20
N ALA A 136 4.22 15.19 -7.23
CA ALA A 136 3.44 16.36 -7.63
C ALA A 136 2.48 16.81 -6.51
N ALA A 137 1.73 15.86 -5.93
CA ALA A 137 0.84 16.12 -4.81
C ALA A 137 1.58 16.66 -3.58
N GLY A 138 2.68 16.01 -3.18
CA GLY A 138 3.46 16.47 -2.02
C GLY A 138 4.07 17.86 -2.19
N ARG A 139 4.52 18.20 -3.41
CA ARG A 139 4.96 19.56 -3.74
C ARG A 139 3.82 20.56 -3.57
N ALA A 140 2.66 20.30 -4.18
CA ALA A 140 1.52 21.20 -4.10
C ALA A 140 1.03 21.38 -2.66
N PHE A 141 1.00 20.32 -1.85
CA PHE A 141 0.65 20.41 -0.43
C PHE A 141 1.63 21.28 0.36
N ASN A 142 2.93 21.18 0.07
CA ASN A 142 3.92 22.07 0.70
C ASN A 142 3.72 23.54 0.29
N GLU A 143 3.35 23.80 -0.95
CA GLU A 143 3.01 25.15 -1.43
C GLU A 143 1.73 25.70 -0.79
N LEU A 144 0.72 24.85 -0.54
CA LEU A 144 -0.47 25.22 0.21
C LEU A 144 -0.14 25.64 1.65
N VAL A 145 0.75 24.91 2.32
CA VAL A 145 1.19 25.23 3.68
C VAL A 145 2.00 26.53 3.68
N ALA A 146 2.93 26.70 2.73
CA ALA A 146 3.75 27.90 2.62
C ALA A 146 2.93 29.17 2.35
N SER A 147 1.85 29.05 1.57
CA SER A 147 0.94 30.15 1.24
C SER A 147 -0.12 30.42 2.30
N GLY A 148 -0.27 29.55 3.30
CA GLY A 148 -1.32 29.65 4.32
C GLY A 148 -2.73 29.32 3.82
N ARG A 149 -2.86 28.69 2.64
CA ARG A 149 -4.15 28.18 2.12
C ARG A 149 -4.68 27.02 2.94
N VAL A 150 -3.80 26.28 3.61
CA VAL A 150 -4.12 25.35 4.69
C VAL A 150 -3.54 25.87 6.01
N LYS A 151 -4.16 25.53 7.13
CA LYS A 151 -3.93 26.20 8.41
C LYS A 151 -2.69 25.71 9.16
N ALA A 152 -2.19 24.52 8.83
CA ALA A 152 -1.04 23.90 9.49
C ALA A 152 -0.30 22.94 8.53
N PRO A 153 0.88 22.43 8.91
CA PRO A 153 1.57 21.40 8.14
C PRO A 153 0.71 20.16 7.86
N ILE A 154 1.01 19.50 6.74
CA ILE A 154 0.34 18.27 6.31
C ILE A 154 1.32 17.11 6.45
N VAL A 155 0.88 16.03 7.10
CA VAL A 155 1.62 14.77 7.15
C VAL A 155 1.23 13.93 5.94
N ILE A 156 2.21 13.39 5.21
CA ILE A 156 2.01 12.57 4.02
C ILE A 156 2.65 11.21 4.26
N GLY A 157 1.89 10.13 4.06
CA GLY A 157 2.37 8.77 4.25
C GLY A 157 1.53 7.75 3.49
N ARG A 158 1.55 6.51 3.97
CA ARG A 158 0.83 5.38 3.38
C ARG A 158 0.72 4.22 4.36
N ASP A 159 0.00 3.18 3.96
CA ASP A 159 0.15 1.86 4.59
C ASP A 159 1.54 1.27 4.29
N HIS A 160 1.93 0.23 5.03
CA HIS A 160 3.05 -0.64 4.71
C HIS A 160 2.72 -1.60 3.54
N LEU A 161 1.43 -1.82 3.23
CA LEU A 161 0.98 -2.38 1.96
C LEU A 161 1.17 -1.33 0.87
N ASP A 162 2.19 -1.47 0.05
CA ASP A 162 2.43 -0.60 -1.10
C ASP A 162 3.34 -1.29 -2.11
N CYS A 163 3.39 -0.74 -3.33
CA CYS A 163 4.05 -1.33 -4.49
C CYS A 163 5.50 -1.79 -4.25
N GLY A 164 6.26 -1.12 -3.39
CA GLY A 164 7.69 -1.41 -3.17
C GLY A 164 8.07 -1.75 -1.73
N SER A 165 7.11 -1.85 -0.82
CA SER A 165 7.41 -1.78 0.62
C SER A 165 7.08 -3.04 1.42
N VAL A 166 6.75 -4.16 0.78
CA VAL A 166 6.33 -5.38 1.46
C VAL A 166 6.77 -6.64 0.72
N ALA A 167 7.18 -7.64 1.49
CA ALA A 167 7.26 -9.04 1.07
C ALA A 167 6.28 -9.84 1.95
N SER A 168 5.32 -10.50 1.32
CA SER A 168 4.20 -11.22 1.97
C SER A 168 3.62 -12.26 0.99
N PRO A 169 4.15 -13.50 0.98
CA PRO A 169 3.80 -14.54 0.01
C PRO A 169 2.34 -14.99 0.02
N ASN A 170 1.60 -14.71 1.10
CA ASN A 170 0.17 -15.04 1.22
C ASN A 170 -0.74 -13.83 0.94
N ARG A 171 -0.17 -12.71 0.47
CA ARG A 171 -0.91 -11.45 0.23
C ARG A 171 -0.27 -10.64 -0.91
N GLU A 172 0.54 -9.63 -0.62
CA GLU A 172 1.00 -8.66 -1.62
C GLU A 172 1.92 -9.25 -2.69
N THR A 173 2.74 -10.23 -2.30
CA THR A 173 3.73 -10.85 -3.18
C THR A 173 3.38 -12.29 -3.50
N GLU A 174 2.10 -12.67 -3.32
CA GLU A 174 1.58 -13.99 -3.70
C GLU A 174 1.63 -14.21 -5.21
N ALA A 175 2.26 -15.29 -5.66
CA ALA A 175 2.38 -15.65 -7.08
C ALA A 175 3.04 -14.52 -7.90
N MET A 176 4.25 -14.10 -7.52
CA MET A 176 5.07 -13.25 -8.39
C MET A 176 5.38 -14.01 -9.69
N LYS A 177 5.41 -13.31 -10.84
CA LYS A 177 5.61 -13.90 -12.18
C LYS A 177 6.90 -14.74 -12.29
N ASP A 178 7.93 -14.38 -11.53
CA ASP A 178 9.24 -15.02 -11.48
C ASP A 178 9.44 -15.92 -10.23
N GLY A 179 8.42 -16.07 -9.39
CA GLY A 179 8.48 -16.86 -8.16
C GLY A 179 9.24 -16.21 -7.00
N THR A 180 9.52 -14.90 -7.04
CA THR A 180 10.24 -14.16 -5.97
C THR A 180 9.36 -13.74 -4.78
N ASP A 181 8.26 -14.46 -4.54
CA ASP A 181 7.25 -14.17 -3.53
C ASP A 181 7.85 -13.86 -2.15
N ALA A 182 8.84 -14.65 -1.73
CA ALA A 182 9.45 -14.58 -0.39
C ALA A 182 10.69 -13.68 -0.29
N VAL A 183 11.12 -13.02 -1.38
CA VAL A 183 12.31 -12.15 -1.37
C VAL A 183 11.99 -10.87 -0.59
N SER A 184 12.61 -10.73 0.60
CA SER A 184 12.38 -9.61 1.52
C SER A 184 13.46 -8.53 1.52
N ASP A 185 14.37 -8.55 0.55
CA ASP A 185 15.34 -7.47 0.33
C ASP A 185 14.65 -6.15 -0.04
N TRP A 186 13.59 -6.21 -0.85
CA TRP A 186 12.84 -5.04 -1.32
C TRP A 186 12.29 -4.13 -0.21
N PRO A 187 11.54 -4.64 0.80
CA PRO A 187 11.09 -3.79 1.91
C PRO A 187 12.26 -3.24 2.76
N LEU A 188 13.38 -3.96 2.89
CA LEU A 188 14.58 -3.45 3.58
C LEU A 188 15.22 -2.29 2.81
N LEU A 189 15.32 -2.42 1.48
CA LEU A 189 15.79 -1.36 0.60
C LEU A 189 14.83 -0.17 0.60
N ASN A 190 13.51 -0.40 0.62
CA ASN A 190 12.51 0.67 0.75
C ASN A 190 12.65 1.43 2.08
N PHE A 191 12.88 0.72 3.19
CA PHE A 191 13.20 1.36 4.47
C PHE A 191 14.47 2.23 4.36
N ALA A 192 15.56 1.66 3.84
CA ALA A 192 16.84 2.36 3.74
C ALA A 192 16.76 3.59 2.82
N VAL A 193 16.16 3.46 1.63
CA VAL A 193 16.08 4.54 0.64
C VAL A 193 15.24 5.69 1.17
N ASN A 194 14.14 5.42 1.87
CA ASN A 194 13.30 6.45 2.47
C ASN A 194 14.03 7.20 3.60
N ALA A 195 14.81 6.47 4.41
CA ALA A 195 15.61 7.07 5.48
C ALA A 195 16.65 8.04 4.92
N VAL A 196 17.40 7.64 3.89
CA VAL A 196 18.43 8.50 3.28
C VAL A 196 17.84 9.59 2.37
N SER A 197 16.64 9.38 1.82
CA SER A 197 15.94 10.39 1.01
C SER A 197 15.45 11.58 1.85
N GLY A 198 15.26 11.36 3.16
CA GLY A 198 14.90 12.38 4.14
C GLY A 198 13.43 12.35 4.53
N ALA A 199 12.82 11.16 4.62
CA ALA A 199 11.51 11.00 5.25
C ALA A 199 11.56 11.49 6.71
N SER A 200 10.45 12.00 7.23
CA SER A 200 10.37 12.51 8.60
C SER A 200 10.47 11.37 9.62
N TRP A 201 9.89 10.21 9.31
CA TRP A 201 10.17 8.95 9.99
C TRP A 201 9.97 7.76 9.06
N VAL A 202 10.66 6.67 9.40
CA VAL A 202 10.62 5.41 8.65
C VAL A 202 10.50 4.28 9.65
N SER A 203 9.74 3.25 9.30
CA SER A 203 9.49 2.08 10.15
C SER A 203 9.74 0.80 9.36
N PHE A 204 10.21 -0.23 10.04
CA PHE A 204 10.33 -1.58 9.48
C PHE A 204 9.70 -2.56 10.45
N HIS A 205 8.69 -3.29 10.00
CA HIS A 205 7.86 -4.16 10.83
C HIS A 205 7.82 -5.58 10.26
N HIS A 206 7.42 -6.52 11.10
CA HIS A 206 7.26 -7.92 10.79
C HIS A 206 5.87 -8.42 11.20
N GLY A 207 5.25 -9.21 10.33
CA GLY A 207 4.00 -9.94 10.59
C GLY A 207 2.72 -9.11 10.55
N GLY A 208 2.75 -7.88 10.05
CA GLY A 208 1.55 -7.07 9.86
C GLY A 208 0.63 -7.68 8.81
N GLY A 209 -0.66 -7.67 9.09
CA GLY A 209 -1.71 -8.23 8.23
C GLY A 209 -1.85 -9.75 8.33
N VAL A 210 -0.77 -10.46 7.98
CA VAL A 210 -0.77 -11.93 7.78
C VAL A 210 -0.22 -12.73 8.97
N GLY A 211 0.25 -12.06 10.03
CA GLY A 211 0.75 -12.70 11.24
C GLY A 211 2.27 -12.94 11.26
N ILE A 212 2.79 -13.27 12.44
CA ILE A 212 4.22 -13.49 12.71
C ILE A 212 4.77 -14.58 11.78
N GLY A 213 5.85 -14.27 11.06
CA GLY A 213 6.55 -15.18 10.16
C GLY A 213 6.16 -15.04 8.69
N PHE A 214 5.08 -14.31 8.38
CA PHE A 214 4.50 -14.30 7.03
C PHE A 214 4.72 -13.00 6.25
N SER A 215 5.21 -11.93 6.88
CA SER A 215 5.50 -10.67 6.16
C SER A 215 6.62 -9.84 6.77
N GLN A 216 7.33 -9.12 5.91
CA GLN A 216 8.29 -8.07 6.26
C GLN A 216 7.98 -6.83 5.44
N HIS A 217 7.85 -5.66 6.09
CA HIS A 217 7.37 -4.47 5.39
C HIS A 217 7.80 -3.15 6.02
N ALA A 218 7.96 -2.14 5.17
CA ALA A 218 8.43 -0.80 5.53
C ALA A 218 7.34 0.26 5.38
N GLY A 219 7.35 1.23 6.28
CA GLY A 219 6.51 2.41 6.24
C GLY A 219 7.37 3.65 6.15
N GLN A 220 6.86 4.67 5.47
CA GLN A 220 7.48 5.99 5.43
C GLN A 220 6.41 7.06 5.63
N VAL A 221 6.81 8.14 6.28
CA VAL A 221 6.00 9.34 6.39
C VAL A 221 6.91 10.57 6.30
N ILE A 222 6.42 11.60 5.62
CA ILE A 222 7.10 12.87 5.43
C ILE A 222 6.16 14.04 5.71
N VAL A 223 6.69 15.10 6.32
CA VAL A 223 5.92 16.31 6.67
C VAL A 223 6.15 17.38 5.62
N ALA A 224 5.05 17.91 5.07
CA ALA A 224 5.02 19.14 4.29
C ALA A 224 4.75 20.31 5.25
N ASP A 225 5.80 21.03 5.63
CA ASP A 225 5.76 22.13 6.60
C ASP A 225 5.87 23.53 5.94
N GLY A 226 5.83 23.59 4.61
CA GLY A 226 5.93 24.82 3.83
C GLY A 226 7.36 25.31 3.59
N THR A 227 8.37 24.65 4.15
CA THR A 227 9.76 25.09 4.00
C THR A 227 10.39 24.65 2.67
N PRO A 228 11.38 25.42 2.15
CA PRO A 228 12.21 24.96 1.03
C PRO A 228 12.96 23.65 1.32
N GLU A 229 13.31 23.38 2.57
CA GLU A 229 13.96 22.15 3.01
C GLU A 229 13.03 20.94 2.94
N ALA A 230 11.75 21.10 3.33
CA ALA A 230 10.72 20.08 3.12
C ALA A 230 10.48 19.83 1.64
N ALA A 231 10.41 20.87 0.80
CA ALA A 231 10.24 20.71 -0.65
C ALA A 231 11.31 19.80 -1.27
N LYS A 232 12.59 19.98 -0.89
CA LYS A 232 13.69 19.10 -1.35
C LYS A 232 13.55 17.66 -0.87
N ARG A 233 13.10 17.44 0.37
CA ARG A 233 12.88 16.10 0.93
C ARG A 233 11.69 15.40 0.27
N LEU A 234 10.56 16.11 0.10
CA LEU A 234 9.35 15.63 -0.56
C LEU A 234 9.63 15.17 -1.99
N ALA A 235 10.37 15.97 -2.76
CA ALA A 235 10.73 15.63 -4.13
C ALA A 235 11.57 14.34 -4.24
N ARG A 236 12.37 14.01 -3.22
CA ARG A 236 13.15 12.76 -3.19
C ARG A 236 12.33 11.59 -2.65
N VAL A 237 11.74 11.73 -1.47
CA VAL A 237 11.01 10.65 -0.78
C VAL A 237 9.83 10.19 -1.61
N LEU A 238 8.99 11.12 -2.09
CA LEU A 238 7.77 10.77 -2.84
C LEU A 238 8.04 10.33 -4.28
N ARG A 239 9.29 10.39 -4.73
CA ARG A 239 9.75 9.77 -5.98
C ARG A 239 10.41 8.41 -5.71
N ASN A 240 11.32 8.33 -4.75
CA ASN A 240 12.08 7.12 -4.44
C ASN A 240 11.23 6.03 -3.77
N ASP A 241 10.22 6.39 -3.01
CA ASP A 241 9.31 5.43 -2.37
C ASP A 241 8.53 4.59 -3.39
N PRO A 242 7.74 5.18 -4.32
CA PRO A 242 7.09 4.41 -5.37
C PRO A 242 8.08 3.86 -6.41
N LEU A 243 9.26 4.48 -6.60
CA LEU A 243 10.33 3.95 -7.46
C LEU A 243 10.67 2.50 -7.11
N MET A 244 10.77 2.20 -5.81
CA MET A 244 11.07 0.84 -5.35
C MET A 244 10.02 -0.17 -5.83
N GLY A 245 8.77 0.24 -5.98
CA GLY A 245 7.71 -0.62 -6.51
C GLY A 245 7.86 -0.86 -8.01
N ILE A 246 8.19 0.18 -8.77
CA ILE A 246 8.48 0.07 -10.21
C ILE A 246 9.66 -0.88 -10.42
N LEU A 247 10.78 -0.64 -9.72
CA LEU A 247 11.98 -1.47 -9.83
C LEU A 247 11.72 -2.93 -9.45
N ARG A 248 11.00 -3.17 -8.34
CA ARG A 248 10.68 -4.52 -7.87
C ARG A 248 9.84 -5.30 -8.89
N HIS A 249 8.80 -4.68 -9.45
CA HIS A 249 7.92 -5.37 -10.39
C HIS A 249 8.55 -5.47 -11.79
N ALA A 250 9.37 -4.50 -12.20
CA ALA A 250 10.16 -4.61 -13.43
C ALA A 250 11.21 -5.73 -13.34
N ASP A 251 11.88 -5.88 -12.19
CA ASP A 251 12.82 -6.98 -11.92
C ASP A 251 12.13 -8.35 -12.00
N ALA A 252 10.91 -8.45 -11.45
CA ALA A 252 10.07 -9.64 -11.56
C ALA A 252 9.46 -9.87 -12.97
N GLY A 253 9.76 -9.01 -13.94
CA GLY A 253 9.39 -9.18 -15.34
C GLY A 253 7.94 -8.81 -15.69
N TYR A 254 7.29 -7.93 -14.91
CA TYR A 254 5.97 -7.40 -15.27
C TYR A 254 6.09 -6.35 -16.38
N ASP A 255 5.36 -6.57 -17.47
CA ASP A 255 5.42 -5.73 -18.68
C ASP A 255 4.86 -4.33 -18.40
N GLU A 256 3.84 -4.22 -17.55
CA GLU A 256 3.26 -2.96 -17.10
C GLU A 256 4.27 -2.13 -16.29
N ALA A 257 5.10 -2.77 -15.47
CA ALA A 257 6.13 -2.07 -14.69
C ALA A 257 7.29 -1.62 -15.57
N LEU A 258 7.65 -2.42 -16.58
CA LEU A 258 8.64 -2.05 -17.59
C LEU A 258 8.15 -0.87 -18.46
N ALA A 259 6.88 -0.90 -18.87
CA ALA A 259 6.25 0.19 -19.61
C ALA A 259 6.20 1.47 -18.76
N CYS A 260 5.75 1.38 -17.50
CA CYS A 260 5.79 2.53 -16.59
C CYS A 260 7.21 3.06 -16.40
N ALA A 261 8.21 2.19 -16.32
CA ALA A 261 9.61 2.61 -16.20
C ALA A 261 10.08 3.37 -17.45
N ASP A 262 9.74 2.89 -18.65
CA ASP A 262 10.11 3.53 -19.91
C ASP A 262 9.39 4.87 -20.10
N GLU A 263 8.09 4.96 -19.78
CA GLU A 263 7.29 6.18 -19.85
C GLU A 263 7.76 7.28 -18.89
N GLN A 264 8.23 6.87 -17.70
CA GLN A 264 8.61 7.79 -16.62
C GLN A 264 10.12 8.03 -16.52
N ASP A 265 10.89 7.55 -17.51
CA ASP A 265 12.36 7.64 -17.58
C ASP A 265 13.03 7.11 -16.29
N VAL A 266 12.54 5.96 -15.82
CA VAL A 266 13.10 5.27 -14.66
C VAL A 266 14.35 4.51 -15.09
N ARG A 267 15.47 4.89 -14.48
CA ARG A 267 16.76 4.22 -14.68
C ARG A 267 16.75 2.81 -14.08
N ILE A 268 16.87 1.77 -14.92
CA ILE A 268 17.04 0.37 -14.50
C ILE A 268 18.44 -0.11 -14.91
N PRO A 269 19.41 -0.17 -13.99
CA PRO A 269 20.81 -0.46 -14.32
C PRO A 269 21.02 -1.77 -15.11
N MET A 270 20.24 -2.81 -14.82
CA MET A 270 20.33 -4.11 -15.50
C MET A 270 19.90 -4.07 -16.97
N ARG A 271 19.22 -3.01 -17.42
CA ARG A 271 18.80 -2.79 -18.83
C ARG A 271 19.73 -1.84 -19.58
N GLU A 272 20.73 -1.26 -18.93
CA GLU A 272 21.69 -0.36 -19.58
C GLU A 272 22.78 -1.17 -20.28
N SER A 273 23.19 -0.72 -21.47
CA SER A 273 24.39 -1.27 -22.11
C SER A 273 25.63 -0.82 -21.34
N PRO A 274 26.67 -1.68 -21.19
CA PRO A 274 27.93 -1.31 -20.56
C PRO A 274 28.63 -0.09 -21.17
#